data_AF-A0AAJ2S9V7-F1
#
_entry.id   AF-A0AAJ2S9V7-F1
#
_cell.length_a   1.000
_cell.length_b   1.000
_cell.length_c   1.000
_cell.angle_alpha   90.00
_cell.angle_beta   90.00
_cell.angle_gamma   90.00
#
_symmetry.space_group_name_H-M   'P 1'
#
loop_
_entity.id
_entity.type
_entity.pdbx_description
1 polymer ?
#
loop_
_entity_poly.entity_id
_entity_poly.type
_entity_poly.pdbx_seq_one_letter_code
_entity_poly.pdbx_strand_id
1 'polypeptide(L)'
;MDFKKHALIFFEKYKRHTTENNIEKDFEYDSLNYVRKENEFRYKDKVDADTLVMILEDLGYLEYTQKHNDKRHHIITEKGFDFLSKIT
;
A
#
# COMPACT_ATOMS: atom_id res chain seq x y z
N MET A 1 3.61 -3.19 -17.61
CA MET A 1 3.16 -2.74 -16.28
C MET A 1 4.02 -3.43 -15.25
N ASP A 2 4.79 -2.66 -14.47
CA ASP A 2 5.58 -3.21 -13.37
C ASP A 2 4.86 -2.94 -12.03
N PHE A 3 4.08 -3.93 -11.58
CA PHE A 3 3.32 -3.80 -10.33
C PHE A 3 4.20 -3.58 -9.11
N LYS A 4 5.43 -4.13 -9.09
CA LYS A 4 6.34 -3.95 -7.96
C LYS A 4 6.83 -2.51 -7.88
N LYS A 5 7.23 -1.93 -9.01
CA LYS A 5 7.57 -0.49 -9.09
C LYS A 5 6.40 0.37 -8.60
N HIS A 6 5.19 0.11 -9.08
CA HIS A 6 4.01 0.88 -8.69
C HIS A 6 3.61 0.69 -7.22
N ALA A 7 3.77 -0.51 -6.67
CA ALA A 7 3.49 -0.78 -5.26
C ALA A 7 4.44 0.04 -4.36
N LEU A 8 5.73 0.10 -4.71
CA LEU A 8 6.70 0.93 -4.00
C LEU A 8 6.35 2.42 -4.11
N ILE A 9 6.10 2.94 -5.31
CA ILE A 9 5.71 4.36 -5.53
C ILE A 9 4.43 4.71 -4.74
N PHE A 10 3.43 3.83 -4.77
CA PHE A 10 2.22 3.97 -3.98
C PHE A 10 2.54 4.08 -2.48
N PHE A 11 3.44 3.21 -2.00
CA PHE A 11 3.81 3.15 -0.60
C PHE A 11 4.57 4.41 -0.12
N GLU A 12 5.37 5.06 -0.96
CA GLU A 12 6.10 6.28 -0.59
C GLU A 12 5.19 7.42 -0.12
N LYS A 13 3.91 7.43 -0.51
CA LYS A 13 2.91 8.40 -0.04
C LYS A 13 2.74 8.39 1.47
N TYR A 14 3.08 7.29 2.13
CA TYR A 14 2.97 7.12 3.57
C TYR A 14 4.23 7.56 4.33
N LYS A 15 5.24 8.12 3.65
CA LYS A 15 6.46 8.73 4.25
C LYS A 15 6.16 9.68 5.41
N ARG A 16 5.07 10.45 5.36
CA ARG A 16 4.72 11.42 6.43
C ARG A 16 4.06 10.79 7.64
N HIS A 17 3.59 9.54 7.53
CA HIS A 17 2.93 8.81 8.61
C HIS A 17 3.91 8.01 9.47
N THR A 18 5.22 8.10 9.21
CA THR A 18 6.28 7.38 9.95
C THR A 18 6.42 7.81 11.41
N THR A 19 5.76 8.90 11.83
CA THR A 19 5.85 9.45 13.20
C THR A 19 4.59 9.26 14.04
N GLU A 20 3.46 8.81 13.46
CA GLU A 20 2.17 8.78 14.15
C GLU A 20 1.59 7.37 14.17
N ASN A 21 2.16 6.49 15.00
CA ASN A 21 1.62 5.19 15.43
C ASN A 21 1.22 4.20 14.31
N ASN A 22 1.17 2.90 14.65
CA ASN A 22 0.64 1.85 13.78
C ASN A 22 -0.86 2.04 13.55
N ILE A 23 -1.25 3.04 12.77
CA ILE A 23 -2.65 3.29 12.44
C ILE A 23 -3.06 2.23 11.42
N GLU A 24 -3.97 1.36 11.81
CA GLU A 24 -4.66 0.46 10.88
C GLU A 24 -5.32 1.28 9.77
N LYS A 25 -5.03 0.94 8.51
CA LYS A 25 -5.55 1.66 7.35
C LYS A 25 -6.16 0.73 6.31
N ASP A 26 -7.14 1.28 5.59
CA ASP A 26 -7.72 0.70 4.38
C ASP A 26 -6.82 1.03 3.18
N PHE A 27 -5.76 0.26 3.00
CA PHE A 27 -4.84 0.40 1.86
C PHE A 27 -5.48 0.01 0.52
N GLU A 28 -6.56 -0.78 0.51
CA GLU A 28 -7.29 -1.14 -0.71
C GLU A 28 -7.97 0.09 -1.32
N TYR A 29 -8.60 0.94 -0.51
CA TYR A 29 -9.21 2.19 -1.01
C TYR A 29 -8.18 3.16 -1.60
N ASP A 30 -7.05 3.35 -0.90
CA ASP A 30 -6.01 4.28 -1.34
C ASP A 30 -5.26 3.78 -2.58
N SER A 31 -5.01 2.47 -2.68
CA SER A 31 -4.40 1.85 -3.85
C SER A 31 -5.34 1.94 -5.06
N LEU A 32 -6.65 1.73 -4.90
CA LEU A 32 -7.62 1.93 -5.98
C LEU A 32 -7.61 3.37 -6.51
N ASN A 33 -7.51 4.36 -5.62
CA ASN A 33 -7.38 5.76 -6.01
C ASN A 33 -6.07 6.05 -6.74
N TYR A 34 -4.99 5.38 -6.38
CA TYR A 34 -3.71 5.49 -7.08
C TYR A 34 -3.79 4.90 -8.50
N VAL A 35 -4.25 3.66 -8.63
CA VAL A 35 -4.36 2.95 -9.91
C VAL A 35 -5.23 3.73 -10.91
N ARG A 36 -6.35 4.30 -10.46
CA ARG A 36 -7.24 5.10 -11.32
C ARG A 36 -6.57 6.33 -11.94
N LYS A 37 -5.69 6.98 -11.17
CA LYS A 37 -4.98 8.20 -11.59
C LYS A 37 -3.76 7.91 -12.46
N GLU A 38 -3.20 6.72 -12.33
CA GLU A 38 -1.96 6.37 -12.98
C GLU A 38 -2.20 5.86 -14.41
N ASN A 39 -1.38 6.32 -15.36
CA ASN A 39 -1.62 6.11 -16.79
C ASN A 39 -1.11 4.75 -17.28
N GLU A 40 -0.14 4.16 -16.57
CA GLU A 40 0.40 2.84 -16.92
C GLU A 40 -0.62 1.71 -16.68
N PHE A 41 -1.62 1.91 -15.81
CA PHE A 41 -2.68 0.92 -15.55
C PHE A 41 -3.75 0.93 -16.63
N ARG A 42 -3.98 -0.23 -17.24
CA ARG A 42 -4.98 -0.43 -18.28
C ARG A 42 -6.39 -0.63 -17.72
N TYR A 43 -6.53 -1.44 -16.67
CA TYR A 43 -7.83 -1.87 -16.17
C TYR A 43 -8.37 -0.96 -15.07
N LYS A 44 -7.49 -0.38 -14.25
CA LYS A 44 -7.84 0.67 -13.27
C LYS A 44 -8.91 0.22 -12.26
N ASP A 45 -8.86 -1.06 -11.93
CA ASP A 45 -9.89 -1.75 -11.16
C ASP A 45 -9.38 -2.22 -9.79
N LYS A 46 -10.23 -2.98 -9.10
CA LYS A 46 -9.91 -3.54 -7.80
C LYS A 46 -8.78 -4.58 -7.87
N VAL A 47 -8.69 -5.35 -8.95
CA VAL A 47 -7.66 -6.40 -9.10
C VAL A 47 -6.28 -5.76 -9.18
N ASP A 48 -6.14 -4.68 -9.95
CA ASP A 48 -4.89 -3.91 -10.01
C ASP A 48 -4.52 -3.34 -8.63
N ALA A 49 -5.51 -2.81 -7.89
CA ALA A 49 -5.32 -2.24 -6.56
C ALA A 49 -4.89 -3.28 -5.52
N ASP A 50 -5.63 -4.39 -5.44
CA ASP A 50 -5.36 -5.50 -4.53
C ASP A 50 -3.97 -6.10 -4.79
N THR A 51 -3.53 -6.14 -6.06
CA THR A 51 -2.19 -6.59 -6.44
C THR A 51 -1.09 -5.72 -5.83
N LEU A 52 -1.29 -4.38 -5.76
CA LEU A 52 -0.30 -3.50 -5.13
C LEU A 52 -0.18 -3.76 -3.62
N VAL A 53 -1.32 -3.94 -2.95
CA VAL A 53 -1.36 -4.24 -1.51
C VAL A 53 -0.70 -5.58 -1.23
N MET A 54 -1.05 -6.62 -1.99
CA MET A 54 -0.47 -7.97 -1.85
C MET A 54 1.05 -7.97 -2.04
N ILE A 55 1.58 -7.20 -2.99
CA ILE A 55 3.05 -7.07 -3.15
C ILE A 55 3.69 -6.44 -1.92
N LEU A 56 3.07 -5.46 -1.28
CA LEU A 56 3.60 -4.85 -0.07
C LEU A 56 3.53 -5.80 1.14
N GLU A 57 2.52 -6.67 1.20
CA GLU A 57 2.44 -7.78 2.15
C GLU A 57 3.56 -8.80 1.91
N ASP A 58 3.76 -9.24 0.66
CA ASP A 58 4.81 -10.21 0.28
C ASP A 58 6.22 -9.67 0.56
N LEU A 59 6.42 -8.36 0.39
CA LEU A 59 7.67 -7.68 0.75
C LEU A 59 7.83 -7.48 2.26
N GLY A 60 6.79 -7.75 3.05
CA GLY A 60 6.76 -7.59 4.51
C GLY A 60 6.74 -6.14 4.96
N TYR A 61 6.25 -5.22 4.13
CA TYR A 61 6.08 -3.79 4.47
C TYR A 61 4.71 -3.50 5.07
N LEU A 62 3.71 -4.31 4.72
CA LEU A 62 2.39 -4.32 5.32
C LEU A 62 2.14 -5.67 6.00
N GLU A 63 1.35 -5.63 7.07
CA GLU A 63 0.83 -6.81 7.73
C GLU A 63 -0.69 -6.69 7.85
N TYR A 64 -1.40 -7.69 7.34
CA TYR A 64 -2.84 -7.82 7.53
C TYR A 64 -3.16 -8.02 9.01
N THR A 65 -4.04 -7.18 9.55
CA THR A 65 -4.47 -7.30 10.96
C THR A 65 -5.84 -7.94 11.06
N GLN A 66 -6.84 -7.34 10.42
CA GLN A 66 -8.23 -7.76 10.55
C GLN A 66 -9.08 -7.37 9.34
N LYS A 67 -10.25 -8.00 9.23
CA LYS A 67 -11.28 -7.66 8.26
C LYS A 67 -12.48 -7.06 8.99
N HIS A 68 -12.87 -5.84 8.62
CA HIS A 68 -14.03 -5.15 9.20
C HIS A 68 -14.92 -4.60 8.08
N ASN A 69 -16.22 -4.93 8.10
CA ASN A 69 -17.19 -4.52 7.07
C ASN A 69 -16.70 -4.74 5.63
N ASP A 70 -16.21 -5.95 5.34
CA ASP A 70 -15.64 -6.35 4.05
C ASP A 70 -14.35 -5.66 3.59
N LYS A 71 -13.72 -4.85 4.44
CA LYS A 71 -12.45 -4.20 4.17
C LYS A 71 -11.32 -4.89 4.91
N ARG A 72 -10.19 -5.11 4.23
CA ARG A 72 -8.95 -5.61 4.85
C ARG A 72 -8.17 -4.43 5.41
N HIS A 73 -7.96 -4.45 6.72
CA HIS A 73 -7.11 -3.49 7.40
C HIS A 73 -5.69 -4.05 7.50
N HIS A 74 -4.73 -3.15 7.32
CA HIS A 74 -3.32 -3.47 7.43
C HIS A 74 -2.63 -2.43 8.31
N ILE A 75 -1.54 -2.84 8.92
CA ILE A 75 -0.56 -1.95 9.55
C ILE A 75 0.72 -1.92 8.72
N ILE A 76 1.46 -0.83 8.85
CA ILE A 76 2.82 -0.74 8.33
C ILE A 76 3.74 -1.46 9.32
N THR A 77 4.58 -2.38 8.83
CA THR A 77 5.53 -3.10 9.69
C THR A 77 6.73 -2.22 10.01
N GLU A 78 7.56 -2.62 10.98
CA GLU A 78 8.86 -1.97 11.25
C GLU A 78 9.72 -1.89 9.98
N LYS A 79 9.78 -2.98 9.20
CA LYS A 79 10.48 -3.02 7.91
C LYS A 79 9.91 -2.01 6.91
N GLY A 80 8.58 -1.82 6.90
CA GLY A 80 7.91 -0.82 6.07
C GLY A 80 8.30 0.60 6.46
N PHE A 81 8.33 0.92 7.77
CA PHE A 81 8.80 2.22 8.25
C PHE A 81 10.27 2.46 7.93
N ASP A 82 11.13 1.45 8.11
CA ASP A 82 12.55 1.50 7.75
C ASP A 82 12.78 1.76 6.26
N PHE A 83 11.92 1.22 5.41
CA PHE A 83 11.95 1.53 3.98
C PHE A 83 11.55 2.99 3.74
N LEU A 84 10.44 3.43 4.32
CA LEU A 84 9.92 4.80 4.13
C LEU A 84 10.86 5.89 4.68
N SER A 85 11.61 5.61 5.74
CA SER A 85 12.57 6.56 6.33
C SER A 85 13.82 6.78 5.46
N LYS A 86 14.15 5.85 4.57
CA LYS A 86 15.33 5.92 3.68
C LYS A 86 15.07 6.67 2.38
N ILE A 87 13.81 6.87 2.00
CA ILE A 87 13.42 7.63 0.80
C ILE A 87 13.59 9.13 1.09
N THR A 88 14.80 9.63 0.82
CA THR A 88 15.23 11.00 1.12
C THR A 88 14.78 11.95 0.02
#